data_AF-A0A956N8Z0-F1
#
_entry.id   AF-A0A956N8Z0-F1
#
_cell.length_a   1.000
_cell.length_b   1.000
_cell.length_c   1.000
_cell.angle_alpha   90.00
_cell.angle_beta   90.00
_cell.angle_gamma   90.00
#
_symmetry.space_group_name_H-M   'P 1'
#
loop_
_entity.id
_entity.type
_entity.pdbx_description
1 polymer ?
#
loop_
_entity_poly.entity_id
_entity_poly.type
_entity_poly.pdbx_seq_one_letter_code
_entity_poly.pdbx_strand_id
1 'polypeptide(L)'
;EDVCHLAEVLFPPEWEFGDPFEQIQRDGNEFTERFDAVFPVGWTRTKRYQSQNNLDRTIALTELNAGHHVLNLMAHGDAFKFSVGNGINPLIYLADTDALTNGNRLMFVNATACNPNQFDLECQGESFMNNPNGGAIAVFGPTREDFPIVASDFHEDMLHLIFEQGIDRFGVFGQMHRVPYAGQASSDLTSIRWTMQTRELFGDPDLRLWRSEPATLTVAHAASVPLGTTSITVTVTDGGSQPVDGALVCLNDGNGTYERARTDAAG
;
A
#
# COMPACT_ATOMS: atom_id res chain seq x y z
N GLU A 1 5.85 6.74 10.63
CA GLU A 1 4.98 6.41 9.48
C GLU A 1 4.60 7.66 8.71
N ASP A 2 4.56 7.51 7.39
CA ASP A 2 4.26 8.58 6.44
C ASP A 2 3.43 8.05 5.26
N VAL A 3 2.71 8.96 4.62
CA VAL A 3 1.92 8.69 3.43
C VAL A 3 2.29 9.71 2.36
N CYS A 4 2.44 9.22 1.12
CA CYS A 4 2.64 10.04 -0.06
C CYS A 4 1.48 9.86 -1.03
N HIS A 5 0.97 10.98 -1.53
CA HIS A 5 -0.04 11.02 -2.58
C HIS A 5 0.56 11.66 -3.81
N LEU A 6 0.63 10.90 -4.90
CA LEU A 6 0.98 11.40 -6.23
C LEU A 6 -0.31 11.37 -7.07
N ALA A 7 -0.82 12.54 -7.43
CA ALA A 7 -2.06 12.63 -8.21
C ALA A 7 -1.95 13.63 -9.37
N GLU A 8 -2.23 13.17 -10.57
CA GLU A 8 -2.36 14.05 -11.73
C GLU A 8 -3.80 14.47 -11.99
N VAL A 9 -3.99 15.41 -12.91
CA VAL A 9 -5.30 15.71 -13.49
C VAL A 9 -5.67 14.56 -14.43
N LEU A 10 -6.82 13.96 -14.21
CA LEU A 10 -7.28 12.80 -14.98
C LEU A 10 -8.06 13.21 -16.22
N PHE A 11 -8.78 14.34 -16.16
CA PHE A 11 -9.49 14.85 -17.34
C PHE A 11 -9.48 16.38 -17.39
N PRO A 12 -9.11 16.97 -18.55
CA PRO A 12 -8.59 16.29 -19.74
C PRO A 12 -7.17 15.70 -19.50
N PRO A 13 -6.79 14.58 -20.15
CA PRO A 13 -5.49 13.94 -19.92
C PRO A 13 -4.28 14.75 -20.42
N GLU A 14 -4.51 15.70 -21.32
CA GLU A 14 -3.51 16.65 -21.83
C GLU A 14 -3.35 17.92 -20.98
N TRP A 15 -4.11 18.03 -19.88
CA TRP A 15 -4.10 19.22 -19.04
C TRP A 15 -2.69 19.51 -18.50
N GLU A 16 -2.29 20.78 -18.50
CA GLU A 16 -1.02 21.24 -17.94
C GLU A 16 -1.25 22.46 -17.03
N PHE A 17 -0.44 22.59 -15.99
CA PHE A 17 -0.55 23.71 -15.07
C PHE A 17 -0.35 25.04 -15.79
N GLY A 18 -1.33 25.93 -15.63
CA GLY A 18 -1.30 27.25 -16.24
C GLY A 18 -1.89 27.30 -17.66
N ASP A 19 -2.46 26.21 -18.18
CA ASP A 19 -3.27 26.26 -19.40
C ASP A 19 -4.50 27.18 -19.18
N PRO A 20 -4.62 28.29 -19.91
CA PRO A 20 -5.70 29.24 -19.72
C PRO A 20 -7.02 28.82 -20.39
N PHE A 21 -7.01 27.75 -21.18
CA PHE A 21 -8.15 27.30 -21.99
C PHE A 21 -8.79 26.01 -21.48
N GLU A 22 -8.11 25.26 -20.61
CA GLU A 22 -8.59 23.98 -20.13
C GLU A 22 -9.03 24.01 -18.67
N GLN A 23 -10.33 23.76 -18.45
CA GLN A 23 -10.88 23.53 -17.13
C GLN A 23 -10.69 22.07 -16.73
N ILE A 24 -10.20 21.85 -15.52
CA ILE A 24 -10.12 20.52 -14.93
C ILE A 24 -11.54 19.96 -14.80
N GLN A 25 -11.78 18.82 -15.46
CA GLN A 25 -13.03 18.06 -15.33
C GLN A 25 -12.92 17.03 -14.21
N ARG A 26 -11.74 16.45 -14.02
CA ARG A 26 -11.44 15.49 -12.94
C ARG A 26 -10.01 15.68 -12.47
N ASP A 27 -9.88 16.14 -11.23
CA ASP A 27 -8.59 16.25 -10.56
C ASP A 27 -8.32 14.97 -9.76
N GLY A 28 -7.15 14.35 -9.92
CA GLY A 28 -6.75 13.22 -9.09
C GLY A 28 -6.61 13.57 -7.61
N ASN A 29 -6.32 14.84 -7.30
CA ASN A 29 -6.19 15.29 -5.92
C ASN A 29 -7.51 15.11 -5.14
N GLU A 30 -8.67 15.28 -5.77
CA GLU A 30 -9.99 15.17 -5.14
C GLU A 30 -10.20 13.77 -4.54
N PHE A 31 -9.67 12.74 -5.21
CA PHE A 31 -9.74 11.37 -4.75
C PHE A 31 -8.71 11.09 -3.64
N THR A 32 -7.47 11.53 -3.83
CA THR A 32 -6.42 11.26 -2.83
C THR A 32 -6.59 12.05 -1.53
N GLU A 33 -7.26 13.21 -1.56
CA GLU A 33 -7.66 13.94 -0.35
C GLU A 33 -8.72 13.19 0.46
N ARG A 34 -9.63 12.45 -0.19
CA ARG A 34 -10.54 11.52 0.51
C ARG A 34 -9.75 10.43 1.23
N PHE A 35 -8.76 9.85 0.56
CA PHE A 35 -7.89 8.83 1.16
C PHE A 35 -7.11 9.39 2.35
N ASP A 36 -6.53 10.58 2.22
CA ASP A 36 -5.73 11.25 3.26
C ASP A 36 -6.50 11.44 4.56
N ALA A 37 -7.80 11.73 4.46
CA ALA A 37 -8.68 11.94 5.61
C ALA A 37 -8.82 10.69 6.51
N VAL A 38 -8.54 9.49 5.98
CA VAL A 38 -8.63 8.22 6.72
C VAL A 38 -7.32 7.90 7.47
N PHE A 39 -6.19 8.46 7.04
CA PHE A 39 -4.89 8.19 7.67
C PHE A 39 -4.78 8.80 9.07
N PRO A 40 -4.10 8.15 10.03
CA PRO A 40 -3.97 8.65 11.39
C PRO A 40 -3.36 10.06 11.46
N VAL A 41 -3.90 10.95 12.28
CA VAL A 41 -3.49 12.37 12.38
C VAL A 41 -1.99 12.56 12.65
N GLY A 42 -1.31 11.60 13.29
CA GLY A 42 0.13 11.68 13.57
C GLY A 42 1.08 11.36 12.41
N TRP A 43 0.60 10.91 11.25
CA TRP A 43 1.46 10.53 10.13
C TRP A 43 2.07 11.74 9.40
N THR A 44 3.23 11.59 8.79
CA THR A 44 3.74 12.65 7.90
C THR A 44 3.02 12.58 6.56
N ARG A 45 2.62 13.73 5.99
CA ARG A 45 1.95 13.80 4.67
C ARG A 45 2.87 14.43 3.63
N THR A 46 3.04 13.72 2.52
CA THR A 46 3.60 14.27 1.29
C THR A 46 2.52 14.30 0.23
N LYS A 47 2.19 15.48 -0.28
CA LYS A 47 1.14 15.68 -1.28
C LYS A 47 1.72 16.35 -2.52
N ARG A 48 1.73 15.62 -3.64
CA ARG A 48 2.23 16.10 -4.93
C ARG A 48 1.10 15.98 -5.95
N TYR A 49 0.60 17.13 -6.39
CA TYR A 49 -0.55 17.27 -7.26
C TYR A 49 -0.20 18.10 -8.50
N GLN A 50 -0.55 17.57 -9.68
CA GLN A 50 -0.31 18.27 -10.94
C GLN A 50 -1.00 19.64 -10.95
N SER A 51 -2.24 19.69 -10.47
CA SER A 51 -3.07 20.90 -10.39
C SER A 51 -2.52 21.99 -9.46
N GLN A 52 -1.58 21.64 -8.58
CA GLN A 52 -0.90 22.57 -7.67
C GLN A 52 0.51 22.96 -8.14
N ASN A 53 0.89 22.58 -9.37
CA ASN A 53 2.22 22.80 -9.94
C ASN A 53 3.36 22.26 -9.07
N ASN A 54 3.12 21.15 -8.36
CA ASN A 54 4.12 20.55 -7.48
C ASN A 54 4.28 19.04 -7.71
N LEU A 55 3.84 18.56 -8.87
CA LEU A 55 4.08 17.20 -9.35
C LEU A 55 4.59 17.28 -10.79
N ASP A 56 5.79 16.75 -10.98
CA ASP A 56 6.42 16.46 -12.26
C ASP A 56 7.25 15.17 -12.10
N ARG A 57 7.86 14.71 -13.20
CA ARG A 57 8.71 13.50 -13.18
C ARG A 57 9.85 13.55 -12.18
N THR A 58 10.52 14.70 -12.02
CA THR A 58 11.68 14.83 -11.13
C THR A 58 11.25 14.77 -9.66
N ILE A 59 10.15 15.43 -9.34
CA ILE A 59 9.55 15.40 -8.00
C ILE A 59 9.07 13.98 -7.69
N ALA A 60 8.35 13.33 -8.62
CA ALA A 60 7.89 11.96 -8.42
C ALA A 60 9.04 10.99 -8.16
N LEU A 61 10.11 11.04 -8.97
CA LEU A 61 11.31 10.22 -8.73
C LEU A 61 11.98 10.52 -7.39
N THR A 62 11.93 11.77 -6.92
CA THR A 62 12.46 12.15 -5.61
C THR A 62 11.66 11.46 -4.49
N GLU A 63 10.33 11.50 -4.55
CA GLU A 63 9.47 10.84 -3.54
C GLU A 63 9.56 9.31 -3.61
N LEU A 64 9.62 8.73 -4.81
CA LEU A 64 9.81 7.28 -4.99
C LEU A 64 11.16 6.80 -4.43
N ASN A 65 12.23 7.58 -4.59
CA ASN A 65 13.54 7.28 -3.97
C ASN A 65 13.58 7.61 -2.48
N ALA A 66 12.75 8.54 -2.00
CA ALA A 66 12.59 8.77 -0.57
C ALA A 66 12.01 7.51 0.08
N GLY A 67 10.99 6.89 -0.53
CA GLY A 67 10.33 5.69 -0.02
C GLY A 67 9.44 6.01 1.17
N HIS A 68 8.13 5.82 0.98
CA HIS A 68 7.09 6.13 1.96
C HIS A 68 6.42 4.85 2.45
N HIS A 69 5.91 4.84 3.68
CA HIS A 69 5.23 3.67 4.20
C HIS A 69 3.99 3.28 3.38
N VAL A 70 3.21 4.28 2.93
CA VAL A 70 2.14 4.10 1.93
C VAL A 70 2.26 5.13 0.82
N LEU A 71 2.17 4.67 -0.43
CA LEU A 71 2.10 5.50 -1.63
C LEU A 71 0.73 5.30 -2.29
N ASN A 72 -0.09 6.35 -2.35
CA ASN A 72 -1.28 6.38 -3.19
C ASN A 72 -0.91 7.04 -4.52
N LEU A 73 -1.11 6.31 -5.61
CA LEU A 73 -0.93 6.79 -6.98
C LEU A 73 -2.29 6.96 -7.64
N MET A 74 -2.55 8.14 -8.20
CA MET A 74 -3.76 8.45 -8.96
C MET A 74 -3.36 9.04 -10.32
N ALA A 75 -3.34 8.20 -11.35
CA ALA A 75 -2.84 8.57 -12.66
C ALA A 75 -3.41 7.71 -13.79
N HIS A 76 -3.18 8.15 -15.01
CA HIS A 76 -3.14 7.32 -16.20
C HIS A 76 -1.88 6.46 -16.19
N GLY A 77 -1.93 5.38 -16.94
CA GLY A 77 -0.79 4.50 -17.12
C GLY A 77 -1.11 3.34 -18.03
N ASP A 78 -0.14 2.45 -18.12
CA ASP A 78 -0.27 1.10 -18.64
C ASP A 78 0.71 0.19 -17.88
N ALA A 79 0.89 -1.04 -18.37
CA ALA A 79 1.83 -1.98 -17.78
C ALA A 79 3.26 -1.40 -17.67
N PHE A 80 3.68 -0.53 -18.58
CA PHE A 80 5.08 -0.13 -18.73
C PHE A 80 5.39 1.24 -18.12
N LYS A 81 4.36 2.03 -17.78
CA LYS A 81 4.52 3.38 -17.25
C LYS A 81 3.27 3.94 -16.60
N PHE A 82 3.43 4.93 -15.73
CA PHE A 82 2.34 5.79 -15.26
C PHE A 82 2.72 7.26 -15.38
N SER A 83 1.72 8.13 -15.49
CA SER A 83 1.91 9.57 -15.54
C SER A 83 2.05 10.18 -14.15
N VAL A 84 2.78 11.28 -14.07
CA VAL A 84 3.16 11.99 -12.85
C VAL A 84 3.18 13.50 -13.08
N GLY A 85 2.10 14.01 -13.67
CA GLY A 85 1.79 15.43 -13.68
C GLY A 85 2.44 16.22 -14.81
N ASN A 86 3.06 17.36 -14.48
CA ASN A 86 3.37 18.37 -15.47
C ASN A 86 4.68 18.10 -16.24
N GLY A 87 4.75 18.63 -17.46
CA GLY A 87 5.99 18.85 -18.19
C GLY A 87 6.24 17.87 -19.33
N ILE A 88 7.43 17.97 -19.94
CA ILE A 88 7.76 17.16 -21.11
C ILE A 88 8.06 15.73 -20.66
N ASN A 89 7.25 14.78 -21.15
CA ASN A 89 7.33 13.36 -20.80
C ASN A 89 7.20 13.10 -19.28
N PRO A 90 6.05 13.41 -18.68
CA PRO A 90 5.82 13.30 -17.24
C PRO A 90 5.48 11.85 -16.87
N LEU A 91 6.24 10.89 -17.37
CA LEU A 91 5.99 9.47 -17.19
C LEU A 91 7.03 8.88 -16.25
N ILE A 92 6.70 7.81 -15.54
CA ILE A 92 7.66 6.93 -14.85
C ILE A 92 7.61 5.60 -15.58
N TYR A 93 8.73 5.13 -16.13
CA TYR A 93 8.83 3.87 -16.85
C TYR A 93 9.37 2.75 -15.95
N LEU A 94 9.28 1.49 -16.40
CA LEU A 94 9.89 0.33 -15.73
C LEU A 94 11.35 0.59 -15.35
N ALA A 95 12.16 1.12 -16.27
CA ALA A 95 13.58 1.40 -16.02
C ALA A 95 13.83 2.41 -14.87
N ASP A 96 12.88 3.32 -14.61
CA ASP A 96 12.97 4.23 -13.47
C ASP A 96 12.67 3.50 -12.16
N THR A 97 11.64 2.65 -12.18
CA THR A 97 11.21 1.83 -11.04
C THR A 97 12.26 0.78 -10.66
N ASP A 98 12.88 0.13 -11.65
CA ASP A 98 14.00 -0.81 -11.49
C ASP A 98 15.25 -0.14 -10.91
N ALA A 99 15.38 1.18 -11.08
CA ALA A 99 16.52 1.97 -10.65
C ALA A 99 16.28 2.70 -9.31
N LEU A 100 15.13 2.51 -8.66
CA LEU A 100 14.87 3.11 -7.35
C LEU A 100 15.88 2.64 -6.30
N THR A 101 16.19 3.53 -5.36
CA THR A 101 17.23 3.37 -4.34
C THR A 101 16.72 3.64 -2.92
N ASN A 102 15.42 3.51 -2.69
CA ASN A 102 14.78 3.69 -1.37
C ASN A 102 15.17 2.63 -0.33
N GLY A 103 15.94 1.60 -0.70
CA GLY A 103 16.51 0.61 0.22
C GLY A 103 15.42 -0.08 1.04
N ASN A 104 15.58 -0.12 2.36
CA ASN A 104 14.61 -0.76 3.26
C ASN A 104 13.33 0.06 3.50
N ARG A 105 13.20 1.27 2.92
CA ARG A 105 11.96 2.06 2.97
C ARG A 105 11.02 1.61 1.84
N LEU A 106 10.69 0.33 1.85
CA LEU A 106 9.82 -0.31 0.87
C LEU A 106 8.39 0.19 1.02
N MET A 107 7.76 0.52 -0.10
CA MET A 107 6.44 1.13 -0.11
C MET A 107 5.33 0.08 -0.17
N PHE A 108 4.20 0.33 0.49
CA PHE A 108 2.92 -0.20 0.00
C PHE A 108 2.38 0.74 -1.08
N VAL A 109 2.39 0.29 -2.33
CA VAL A 109 1.88 1.06 -3.47
C VAL A 109 0.42 0.70 -3.70
N ASN A 110 -0.47 1.65 -3.43
CA ASN A 110 -1.90 1.57 -3.75
C ASN A 110 -2.19 2.35 -5.03
N ALA A 111 -2.28 1.63 -6.14
CA ALA A 111 -2.30 2.22 -7.48
C ALA A 111 -3.72 2.34 -8.05
N THR A 112 -4.04 3.56 -8.48
CA THR A 112 -5.16 3.87 -9.38
C THR A 112 -4.57 4.35 -10.70
N ALA A 113 -4.40 3.40 -11.62
CA ALA A 113 -3.92 3.61 -12.98
C ALA A 113 -4.27 2.37 -13.81
N CYS A 114 -4.36 2.50 -15.13
CA CYS A 114 -4.61 1.35 -15.98
C CYS A 114 -3.41 0.39 -15.95
N ASN A 115 -3.68 -0.88 -15.65
CA ASN A 115 -2.78 -2.02 -15.87
C ASN A 115 -1.42 -2.07 -15.13
N PRO A 116 -1.16 -1.42 -13.97
CA PRO A 116 0.14 -1.51 -13.30
C PRO A 116 0.49 -2.93 -12.85
N ASN A 117 -0.52 -3.78 -12.61
CA ASN A 117 -0.34 -5.18 -12.18
C ASN A 117 -0.68 -6.17 -13.30
N GLN A 118 -0.44 -5.82 -14.56
CA GLN A 118 -0.68 -6.72 -15.69
C GLN A 118 0.34 -7.88 -15.72
N PHE A 119 0.16 -8.88 -14.84
CA PHE A 119 1.07 -10.01 -14.62
C PHE A 119 1.32 -10.92 -15.84
N ASP A 120 0.57 -10.74 -16.93
CA ASP A 120 0.80 -11.42 -18.20
C ASP A 120 1.81 -10.68 -19.11
N LEU A 121 2.39 -9.57 -18.65
CA LEU A 121 3.48 -8.80 -19.25
C LEU A 121 4.46 -8.36 -18.16
N GLU A 122 5.66 -7.93 -18.54
CA GLU A 122 6.51 -7.14 -17.63
C GLU A 122 5.78 -5.85 -17.27
N CYS A 123 5.50 -5.65 -15.98
CA CYS A 123 4.66 -4.53 -15.52
C CYS A 123 5.24 -3.74 -14.34
N GLN A 124 4.73 -2.52 -14.13
CA GLN A 124 5.18 -1.61 -13.06
C GLN A 124 5.14 -2.28 -11.68
N GLY A 125 4.10 -3.07 -11.41
CA GLY A 125 3.96 -3.82 -10.17
C GLY A 125 5.10 -4.82 -9.97
N GLU A 126 5.48 -5.57 -11.01
CA GLU A 126 6.63 -6.48 -10.94
C GLU A 126 7.95 -5.73 -10.79
N SER A 127 8.14 -4.62 -11.51
CA SER A 127 9.33 -3.77 -11.39
C SER A 127 9.50 -3.22 -9.97
N PHE A 128 8.42 -2.75 -9.34
CA PHE A 128 8.42 -2.33 -7.95
C PHE A 128 8.79 -3.48 -6.99
N MET A 129 8.24 -4.67 -7.19
CA MET A 129 8.45 -5.82 -6.29
C MET A 129 9.82 -6.48 -6.46
N ASN A 130 10.39 -6.43 -7.67
CA ASN A 130 11.62 -7.15 -8.01
C ASN A 130 12.89 -6.28 -7.95
N ASN A 131 12.78 -5.00 -7.61
CA ASN A 131 13.94 -4.13 -7.48
C ASN A 131 14.83 -4.57 -6.28
N PRO A 132 16.10 -4.98 -6.50
CA PRO A 132 16.96 -5.47 -5.43
C PRO A 132 17.53 -4.36 -4.51
N ASN A 133 17.38 -3.09 -4.89
CA ASN A 133 17.89 -1.91 -4.17
C ASN A 133 16.78 -1.07 -3.50
N GLY A 134 15.52 -1.50 -3.57
CA GLY A 134 14.38 -0.74 -3.08
C GLY A 134 13.06 -1.24 -3.65
N GLY A 135 12.20 -0.30 -4.05
CA GLY A 135 10.89 -0.59 -4.62
C GLY A 135 9.79 -0.71 -3.57
N ALA A 136 8.98 -1.76 -3.68
CA ALA A 136 7.76 -1.97 -2.89
C ALA A 136 7.80 -3.28 -2.11
N ILE A 137 7.11 -3.29 -0.96
CA ILE A 137 6.82 -4.52 -0.21
C ILE A 137 5.49 -5.14 -0.66
N ALA A 138 4.60 -4.33 -1.21
CA ALA A 138 3.35 -4.74 -1.80
C ALA A 138 2.88 -3.70 -2.84
N VAL A 139 2.25 -4.18 -3.92
CA VAL A 139 1.57 -3.34 -4.90
C VAL A 139 0.14 -3.84 -5.06
N PHE A 140 -0.83 -3.00 -4.74
CA PHE A 140 -2.25 -3.26 -4.98
C PHE A 140 -2.72 -2.38 -6.13
N GLY A 141 -3.15 -3.00 -7.22
CA GLY A 141 -3.50 -2.27 -8.43
C GLY A 141 -4.17 -3.17 -9.46
N PRO A 142 -4.77 -2.59 -10.51
CA PRO A 142 -5.49 -3.37 -11.50
C PRO A 142 -4.55 -4.01 -12.52
N THR A 143 -4.93 -5.20 -12.96
CA THR A 143 -4.33 -5.98 -14.05
C THR A 143 -4.74 -5.46 -15.43
N ARG A 144 -5.78 -4.62 -15.48
CA ARG A 144 -6.43 -4.09 -16.67
C ARG A 144 -6.85 -2.64 -16.46
N GLU A 145 -7.67 -2.11 -17.35
CA GLU A 145 -8.20 -0.75 -17.34
C GLU A 145 -8.82 -0.42 -15.97
N ASP A 146 -8.68 0.83 -15.57
CA ASP A 146 -9.10 1.31 -14.27
C ASP A 146 -10.07 2.48 -14.38
N PHE A 147 -10.90 2.65 -13.36
CA PHE A 147 -11.95 3.66 -13.35
C PHE A 147 -11.85 4.46 -12.05
N PRO A 148 -11.31 5.69 -12.08
CA PRO A 148 -10.86 6.39 -10.89
C PRO A 148 -11.97 6.61 -9.85
N ILE A 149 -13.21 6.83 -10.29
CA ILE A 149 -14.35 7.01 -9.38
C ILE A 149 -14.61 5.74 -8.57
N VAL A 150 -14.90 4.63 -9.26
CA VAL A 150 -15.22 3.36 -8.60
C VAL A 150 -14.01 2.80 -7.85
N ALA A 151 -12.81 2.88 -8.44
CA ALA A 151 -11.58 2.50 -7.78
C ALA A 151 -11.36 3.22 -6.45
N SER A 152 -11.66 4.53 -6.40
CA SER A 152 -11.49 5.32 -5.18
C SER A 152 -12.42 4.89 -4.07
N ASP A 153 -13.66 4.51 -4.39
CA ASP A 153 -14.59 4.00 -3.38
C ASP A 153 -14.04 2.69 -2.75
N PHE A 154 -13.48 1.80 -3.57
CA PHE A 154 -12.83 0.58 -3.09
C PHE A 154 -11.56 0.86 -2.26
N HIS A 155 -10.80 1.90 -2.59
CA HIS A 155 -9.60 2.30 -1.85
C HIS A 155 -9.95 2.94 -0.52
N GLU A 156 -10.94 3.82 -0.48
CA GLU A 156 -11.42 4.44 0.76
C GLU A 156 -11.91 3.36 1.74
N ASP A 157 -12.74 2.42 1.28
CA ASP A 157 -13.21 1.30 2.10
C ASP A 157 -12.04 0.42 2.60
N MET A 158 -11.03 0.19 1.77
CA MET A 158 -9.80 -0.52 2.17
C MET A 158 -9.05 0.23 3.28
N LEU A 159 -8.91 1.55 3.16
CA LEU A 159 -8.24 2.37 4.18
C LEU A 159 -9.03 2.40 5.49
N HIS A 160 -10.36 2.44 5.45
CA HIS A 160 -11.20 2.32 6.65
C HIS A 160 -11.03 0.96 7.34
N LEU A 161 -10.96 -0.14 6.58
CA LEU A 161 -10.65 -1.47 7.14
C LEU A 161 -9.31 -1.47 7.87
N ILE A 162 -8.29 -0.86 7.26
CA ILE A 162 -6.94 -0.81 7.82
C ILE A 162 -6.88 0.06 9.08
N PHE A 163 -7.23 1.35 8.96
CA PHE A 163 -6.89 2.35 9.96
C PHE A 163 -7.94 2.50 11.07
N GLU A 164 -9.21 2.21 10.78
CA GLU A 164 -10.29 2.36 11.77
C GLU A 164 -10.73 1.02 12.35
N GLN A 165 -10.71 -0.05 11.55
CA GLN A 165 -11.16 -1.38 11.99
C GLN A 165 -10.02 -2.33 12.39
N GLY A 166 -8.77 -1.92 12.15
CA GLY A 166 -7.57 -2.66 12.56
C GLY A 166 -7.31 -3.93 11.76
N ILE A 167 -7.85 -4.03 10.54
CA ILE A 167 -7.58 -5.11 9.61
C ILE A 167 -6.30 -4.81 8.83
N ASP A 168 -5.18 -5.35 9.31
CA ASP A 168 -3.85 -5.00 8.81
C ASP A 168 -3.22 -6.02 7.84
N ARG A 169 -3.82 -7.20 7.66
CA ARG A 169 -3.27 -8.23 6.77
C ARG A 169 -3.65 -7.97 5.31
N PHE A 170 -2.65 -7.90 4.43
CA PHE A 170 -2.81 -7.55 3.00
C PHE A 170 -3.88 -8.38 2.28
N GLY A 171 -3.81 -9.70 2.38
CA GLY A 171 -4.78 -10.59 1.74
C GLY A 171 -6.19 -10.46 2.32
N VAL A 172 -6.33 -10.01 3.58
CA VAL A 172 -7.63 -9.90 4.25
C VAL A 172 -8.30 -8.58 3.90
N PHE A 173 -7.63 -7.43 4.07
CA PHE A 173 -8.22 -6.16 3.65
C PHE A 173 -8.40 -6.08 2.14
N GLY A 174 -7.47 -6.66 1.35
CA GLY A 174 -7.52 -6.68 -0.12
C GLY A 174 -8.63 -7.55 -0.72
N GLN A 175 -9.34 -8.32 0.12
CA GLN A 175 -10.55 -9.05 -0.25
C GLN A 175 -11.80 -8.49 0.42
N MET A 176 -11.73 -8.12 1.71
CA MET A 176 -12.90 -7.63 2.45
C MET A 176 -13.43 -6.31 1.93
N HIS A 177 -12.59 -5.42 1.40
CA HIS A 177 -13.03 -4.14 0.83
C HIS A 177 -13.97 -4.33 -0.39
N ARG A 178 -14.01 -5.53 -0.99
CA ARG A 178 -14.89 -5.86 -2.12
C ARG A 178 -16.29 -6.31 -1.70
N VAL A 179 -16.46 -6.73 -0.43
CA VAL A 179 -17.69 -7.34 0.08
C VAL A 179 -18.92 -6.43 -0.05
N PRO A 180 -18.86 -5.10 0.24
CA PRO A 180 -20.02 -4.22 0.10
C PRO A 180 -20.59 -4.17 -1.34
N TYR A 181 -19.74 -4.42 -2.33
CA TYR A 181 -20.07 -4.30 -3.76
C TYR A 181 -20.50 -5.61 -4.41
N ALA A 182 -20.46 -6.75 -3.68
CA ALA A 182 -20.71 -8.07 -4.23
C ALA A 182 -22.09 -8.20 -4.92
N GLY A 183 -23.11 -7.53 -4.40
CA GLY A 183 -24.45 -7.50 -5.02
C GLY A 183 -24.49 -6.74 -6.34
N GLN A 184 -23.74 -5.64 -6.47
CA GLN A 184 -23.67 -4.85 -7.71
C GLN A 184 -22.83 -5.55 -8.78
N ALA A 185 -21.90 -6.40 -8.38
CA ALA A 185 -21.06 -7.19 -9.27
C ALA A 185 -21.80 -8.32 -9.99
N SER A 186 -23.11 -8.49 -9.81
CA SER A 186 -23.91 -9.45 -10.57
C SER A 186 -24.22 -8.98 -12.01
N SER A 187 -23.77 -7.80 -12.42
CA SER A 187 -23.98 -7.24 -13.76
C SER A 187 -22.82 -6.35 -14.21
N ASP A 188 -22.75 -6.07 -15.51
CA ASP A 188 -21.75 -5.18 -16.13
C ASP A 188 -22.32 -3.78 -16.41
N LEU A 189 -23.40 -3.38 -15.73
CA LEU A 189 -24.02 -2.05 -15.90
C LEU A 189 -23.15 -0.91 -15.36
N THR A 190 -22.18 -1.24 -14.50
CA THR A 190 -21.19 -0.32 -13.93
C THR A 190 -19.81 -0.98 -14.01
N SER A 191 -18.75 -0.24 -13.76
CA SER A 191 -17.40 -0.79 -13.69
C SER A 191 -17.11 -1.58 -12.40
N ILE A 192 -18.07 -1.75 -11.48
CA ILE A 192 -17.85 -2.42 -10.19
C ILE A 192 -17.34 -3.85 -10.35
N ARG A 193 -18.02 -4.69 -11.17
CA ARG A 193 -17.59 -6.07 -11.39
C ARG A 193 -16.18 -6.12 -11.98
N TRP A 194 -15.89 -5.21 -12.91
CA TRP A 194 -14.57 -5.09 -13.51
C TRP A 194 -13.51 -4.74 -12.47
N THR A 195 -13.71 -3.65 -11.72
CA THR A 195 -12.80 -3.20 -10.65
C THR A 195 -12.56 -4.30 -9.61
N MET A 196 -13.59 -5.08 -9.25
CA MET A 196 -13.46 -6.21 -8.33
C MET A 196 -12.59 -7.35 -8.86
N GLN A 197 -12.58 -7.59 -10.17
CA GLN A 197 -11.90 -8.73 -10.80
C GLN A 197 -10.49 -8.40 -11.28
N THR A 198 -10.19 -7.12 -11.49
CA THR A 198 -8.91 -6.72 -12.07
C THR A 198 -7.92 -6.28 -11.00
N ARG A 199 -8.36 -5.77 -9.85
CA ARG A 199 -7.46 -5.34 -8.77
C ARG A 199 -6.87 -6.50 -8.01
N GLU A 200 -5.56 -6.65 -8.06
CA GLU A 200 -4.85 -7.75 -7.44
C GLU A 200 -3.67 -7.27 -6.59
N LEU A 201 -3.36 -8.05 -5.57
CA LEU A 201 -2.20 -7.86 -4.70
C LEU A 201 -0.99 -8.56 -5.33
N PHE A 202 0.07 -7.81 -5.59
CA PHE A 202 1.41 -8.35 -5.68
C PHE A 202 2.11 -8.18 -4.34
N GLY A 203 2.60 -9.28 -3.76
CA GLY A 203 3.18 -9.31 -2.42
C GLY A 203 2.71 -10.51 -1.62
N ASP A 204 3.10 -10.55 -0.35
CA ASP A 204 2.70 -11.62 0.57
C ASP A 204 1.31 -11.31 1.18
N PRO A 205 0.28 -12.14 0.93
CA PRO A 205 -1.06 -11.91 1.48
C PRO A 205 -1.13 -12.07 3.00
N ASP A 206 -0.17 -12.74 3.66
CA ASP A 206 -0.13 -12.91 5.11
C ASP A 206 0.63 -11.79 5.84
N LEU A 207 1.37 -10.95 5.10
CA LEU A 207 2.05 -9.79 5.63
C LEU A 207 1.05 -8.81 6.25
N ARG A 208 1.47 -8.13 7.32
CA ARG A 208 0.70 -7.10 8.01
C ARG A 208 1.29 -5.72 7.74
N LEU A 209 0.45 -4.79 7.33
CA LEU A 209 0.81 -3.38 7.22
C LEU A 209 0.93 -2.78 8.62
N TRP A 210 2.07 -2.15 8.92
CA TRP A 210 2.21 -1.39 10.16
C TRP A 210 1.27 -0.19 10.14
N ARG A 211 0.54 0.02 11.24
CA ARG A 211 -0.42 1.13 11.39
C ARG A 211 0.11 2.26 12.28
N SER A 212 1.24 2.01 12.92
CA SER A 212 1.97 2.92 13.79
C SER A 212 3.41 2.46 13.85
N GLU A 213 4.30 3.36 14.30
CA GLU A 213 5.71 3.02 14.52
C GLU A 213 5.83 1.78 15.43
N PRO A 214 6.59 0.75 15.01
CA PRO A 214 6.77 -0.46 15.80
C PRO A 214 7.45 -0.14 17.14
N ALA A 215 6.91 -0.70 18.23
CA ALA A 215 7.54 -0.60 19.54
C ALA A 215 8.56 -1.72 19.75
N THR A 216 9.61 -1.44 20.52
CA THR A 216 10.56 -2.47 20.97
C THR A 216 9.90 -3.40 21.98
N LEU A 217 10.06 -4.70 21.76
CA LEU A 217 9.64 -5.75 22.70
C LEU A 217 10.87 -6.38 23.36
N THR A 218 10.75 -6.67 24.66
CA THR A 218 11.70 -7.49 25.41
C THR A 218 11.05 -8.84 25.69
N VAL A 219 11.74 -9.92 25.34
CA VAL A 219 11.25 -11.30 25.51
C VAL A 219 12.12 -12.02 26.52
N ALA A 220 11.51 -12.52 27.60
CA ALA A 220 12.17 -13.30 28.63
C ALA A 220 11.68 -14.75 28.60
N HIS A 221 12.61 -15.68 28.55
CA HIS A 221 12.35 -17.13 28.59
C HIS A 221 13.56 -17.87 29.15
N ALA A 222 13.38 -19.15 29.49
CA ALA A 222 14.49 -20.00 29.92
C ALA A 222 15.52 -20.19 28.79
N ALA A 223 16.82 -20.20 29.14
CA ALA A 223 17.91 -20.36 28.17
C ALA A 223 18.01 -21.78 27.58
N SER A 224 17.34 -22.76 28.19
CA SER A 224 17.27 -24.12 27.71
C SER A 224 15.94 -24.77 28.11
N VAL A 225 15.52 -25.77 27.33
CA VAL A 225 14.30 -26.54 27.57
C VAL A 225 14.70 -27.99 27.84
N PRO A 226 14.49 -28.51 29.06
CA PRO A 226 14.76 -29.91 29.36
C PRO A 226 13.91 -30.87 28.50
N LEU A 227 14.46 -32.03 28.17
CA LEU A 227 13.69 -33.08 27.49
C LEU A 227 12.48 -33.51 28.35
N GLY A 228 11.34 -33.71 27.70
CA GLY A 228 10.08 -34.04 28.37
C GLY A 228 9.31 -32.84 28.92
N THR A 229 9.79 -31.61 28.72
CA THR A 229 9.04 -30.39 29.05
C THR A 229 7.79 -30.30 28.19
N THR A 230 6.63 -30.07 28.84
CA THR A 230 5.32 -29.95 28.17
C THR A 230 4.77 -28.52 28.14
N SER A 231 5.43 -27.58 28.82
CA SER A 231 5.07 -26.16 28.81
C SER A 231 6.30 -25.28 28.96
N ILE A 232 6.33 -24.17 28.24
CA ILE A 232 7.40 -23.17 28.29
C ILE A 232 6.75 -21.83 28.58
N THR A 233 7.20 -21.16 29.64
CA THR A 233 6.78 -19.80 29.96
C THR A 233 7.66 -18.81 29.19
N VAL A 234 7.00 -17.90 28.49
CA VAL A 234 7.63 -16.76 27.82
C VAL A 234 6.89 -15.52 28.30
N THR A 235 7.64 -14.50 28.71
CA THR A 235 7.09 -13.21 29.13
C THR A 235 7.53 -12.15 28.13
N VAL A 236 6.57 -11.37 27.65
CA VAL A 236 6.81 -10.26 26.72
C VAL A 236 6.50 -8.93 27.41
N THR A 237 7.46 -8.02 27.40
CA THR A 237 7.29 -6.65 27.91
C THR A 237 7.65 -5.62 26.85
N ASP A 238 7.11 -4.40 26.99
CA ASP A 238 7.45 -3.27 26.13
C ASP A 238 8.77 -2.60 26.56
N GLY A 239 9.19 -1.56 25.83
CA GLY A 239 10.40 -0.79 26.16
C GLY A 239 10.35 -0.09 27.53
N GLY A 240 9.17 0.05 28.14
CA GLY A 240 8.94 0.57 29.50
C GLY A 240 8.84 -0.53 30.56
N SER A 241 9.15 -1.78 30.22
CA SER A 241 9.02 -2.96 31.08
C SER A 241 7.59 -3.26 31.54
N GLN A 242 6.57 -2.80 30.82
CA GLN A 242 5.17 -3.18 31.08
C GLN A 242 4.83 -4.48 30.34
N PRO A 243 4.04 -5.38 30.94
CA PRO A 243 3.50 -6.56 30.27
C PRO A 243 2.76 -6.22 28.97
N VAL A 244 2.99 -7.00 27.91
CA VAL A 244 2.29 -6.87 26.64
C VAL A 244 1.26 -7.98 26.52
N ASP A 245 -0.03 -7.63 26.57
CA ASP A 245 -1.12 -8.56 26.32
C ASP A 245 -1.26 -8.89 24.83
N GLY A 246 -1.51 -10.16 24.50
CA GLY A 246 -1.81 -10.60 23.14
C GLY A 246 -0.63 -10.71 22.17
N ALA A 247 0.62 -10.55 22.63
CA ALA A 247 1.82 -10.76 21.81
C ALA A 247 1.88 -12.22 21.32
N LEU A 248 2.14 -12.42 20.02
CA LEU A 248 2.23 -13.76 19.45
C LEU A 248 3.64 -14.33 19.68
N VAL A 249 3.73 -15.38 20.48
CA VAL A 249 4.96 -16.15 20.71
C VAL A 249 4.95 -17.39 19.82
N CYS A 250 6.06 -17.65 19.13
CA CYS A 250 6.25 -18.82 18.31
C CYS A 250 7.52 -19.55 18.73
N LEU A 251 7.39 -20.82 19.09
CA LEU A 251 8.51 -21.73 19.31
C LEU A 251 8.68 -22.56 18.04
N ASN A 252 9.89 -22.60 17.48
CA ASN A 252 10.20 -23.33 16.26
C ASN A 252 11.46 -24.19 16.48
N ASP A 253 11.43 -25.44 16.03
CA ASP A 253 12.54 -26.40 16.15
C ASP A 253 13.63 -26.26 15.06
N GLY A 254 13.48 -25.28 14.16
CA GLY A 254 14.33 -25.07 12.98
C GLY A 254 14.03 -26.03 11.82
N ASN A 255 13.17 -27.03 12.01
CA ASN A 255 12.83 -28.07 11.04
C ASN A 255 11.37 -27.97 10.56
N GLY A 256 10.67 -26.89 10.93
CA GLY A 256 9.31 -26.62 10.49
C GLY A 256 8.23 -27.07 11.47
N THR A 257 8.58 -27.68 12.60
CA THR A 257 7.63 -27.88 13.71
C THR A 257 7.57 -26.59 14.52
N TYR A 258 6.37 -26.08 14.75
CA TYR A 258 6.18 -24.91 15.58
C TYR A 258 4.94 -25.01 16.45
N GLU A 259 5.00 -24.36 17.60
CA GLU A 259 3.87 -24.13 18.50
C GLU A 259 3.71 -22.63 18.72
N ARG A 260 2.47 -22.14 18.83
CA ARG A 260 2.18 -20.71 19.01
C ARG A 260 1.23 -20.48 20.16
N ALA A 261 1.48 -19.43 20.92
CA ALA A 261 0.59 -18.94 21.95
C ALA A 261 0.53 -17.41 21.92
N ARG A 262 -0.48 -16.84 22.56
CA ARG A 262 -0.52 -15.42 22.85
C ARG A 262 -0.29 -15.21 24.35
N THR A 263 0.43 -14.16 24.67
CA THR A 263 0.59 -13.68 26.04
C THR A 263 -0.76 -13.22 26.59
N ASP A 264 -0.94 -13.33 27.90
CA ASP A 264 -2.09 -12.76 28.60
C ASP A 264 -1.73 -11.39 29.19
N ALA A 265 -2.62 -10.82 30.02
CA ALA A 265 -2.41 -9.51 30.64
C ALA A 265 -1.17 -9.41 31.56
N ALA A 266 -0.56 -10.54 31.94
CA ALA A 266 0.69 -10.58 32.71
C ALA A 266 1.95 -10.60 31.84
N GLY A 267 1.80 -10.70 30.51
CA GLY A 267 2.90 -10.61 29.53
C GLY A 267 3.62 -11.92 29.30
#